data_AF-A0A8J3IGP2-F1
#
_entry.id   AF-A0A8J3IGP2-F1
#
_cell.length_a   1.000
_cell.length_b   1.000
_cell.length_c   1.000
_cell.angle_alpha   90.00
_cell.angle_beta   90.00
_cell.angle_gamma   90.00
#
_symmetry.space_group_name_H-M   'P 1'
#
loop_
_entity.id
_entity.type
_entity.pdbx_description
1 polymer ?
#
loop_
_entity_poly.entity_id
_entity_poly.type
_entity_poly.pdbx_seq_one_letter_code
_entity_poly.pdbx_strand_id
1 'polypeptide(L)' 'MPTEQGRQPTLDSVAPRFLVKDMEQALAFYTRLGFVATYHDEGFAIIKRDGIALQFNVSDSTHEPPKEGCRV' A
#
# COMPACT_ATOMS: atom_id res chain seq x y z
N MET A 1 -23.50 23.31 -26.50
CA MET A 1 -22.15 22.92 -26.06
C MET A 1 -22.25 22.50 -24.60
N PRO A 2 -22.01 21.24 -24.21
CA PRO A 2 -21.89 20.93 -22.80
C PRO A 2 -20.52 21.46 -22.33
N THR A 3 -20.55 22.35 -21.34
CA THR A 3 -19.37 22.83 -20.62
C THR A 3 -18.69 21.64 -19.96
N GLU A 4 -17.43 21.38 -20.30
CA GLU A 4 -16.55 20.51 -19.51
C GLU A 4 -16.38 21.15 -18.13
N GLN A 5 -17.26 20.83 -17.19
CA GLN A 5 -16.99 21.05 -15.78
C GLN A 5 -15.76 20.20 -15.43
N GLY A 6 -14.62 20.86 -15.31
CA GLY A 6 -13.38 20.26 -14.84
C GLY A 6 -13.62 19.57 -13.49
N ARG A 7 -13.68 18.24 -13.51
CA ARG A 7 -13.81 17.44 -12.28
C ARG A 7 -12.53 17.62 -11.48
N GLN A 8 -12.60 18.45 -10.43
CA GLN A 8 -11.50 18.58 -9.51
C GLN A 8 -11.32 17.26 -8.75
N PRO A 9 -10.13 16.64 -8.76
CA PRO A 9 -9.89 15.41 -8.02
C PRO A 9 -10.03 15.66 -6.53
N THR A 10 -10.75 14.78 -5.85
CA THR A 10 -10.89 14.77 -4.39
C THR A 10 -10.01 13.68 -3.80
N LEU A 11 -9.34 13.97 -2.68
CA LEU A 11 -8.66 12.94 -1.90
C LEU A 11 -9.72 12.05 -1.27
N ASP A 12 -9.75 10.77 -1.66
CA ASP A 12 -10.69 9.78 -1.13
C ASP A 12 -10.13 9.06 0.12
N SER A 13 -8.89 8.56 0.02
CA SER A 13 -8.27 7.78 1.09
C SER A 13 -6.74 7.77 1.00
N VAL A 14 -6.09 7.42 2.11
CA VAL A 14 -4.63 7.22 2.20
C VAL A 14 -4.37 5.83 2.78
N ALA A 15 -3.48 5.07 2.15
CA ALA A 15 -3.07 3.74 2.60
C ALA A 15 -1.58 3.74 2.95
N PRO A 16 -1.19 3.50 4.21
CA PRO A 16 0.21 3.34 4.59
C PRO A 16 0.87 2.20 3.82
N ARG A 17 2.14 2.38 3.46
CA ARG A 17 2.97 1.35 2.83
C ARG A 17 4.06 0.89 3.77
N PHE A 18 4.14 -0.41 4.00
CA PHE A 18 5.18 -1.05 4.80
C PHE A 18 6.09 -1.92 3.94
N LEU A 19 7.36 -2.01 4.35
CA LEU A 19 8.30 -2.98 3.83
C LEU A 19 8.24 -4.24 4.69
N VAL A 20 8.08 -5.40 4.06
CA VAL A 20 8.04 -6.71 4.73
C VAL A 20 9.15 -7.59 4.16
N LYS A 21 9.82 -8.37 5.02
CA LYS A 21 10.88 -9.29 4.57
C LYS A 21 10.31 -10.53 3.89
N ASP A 22 9.18 -11.00 4.39
CA ASP A 22 8.48 -12.20 3.92
C ASP A 22 6.99 -11.84 3.80
N MET A 23 6.48 -11.90 2.56
CA MET A 23 5.11 -11.51 2.25
C MET A 23 4.10 -12.49 2.87
N GLU A 24 4.33 -13.79 2.71
CA GLU A 24 3.44 -14.83 3.21
C GLU A 24 3.32 -14.77 4.74
N GLN A 25 4.45 -14.56 5.43
CA GLN A 25 4.45 -14.41 6.88
C GLN A 25 3.66 -13.16 7.33
N ALA A 26 3.84 -12.03 6.62
CA ALA A 26 3.11 -10.80 6.93
C ALA A 26 1.61 -10.99 6.69
N LEU A 27 1.21 -11.56 5.55
CA LEU A 27 -0.19 -11.84 5.24
C LEU A 27 -0.83 -12.75 6.30
N ALA A 28 -0.17 -13.85 6.67
CA ALA A 28 -0.66 -14.76 7.71
C ALA A 28 -0.84 -14.07 9.07
N PHE A 29 0.05 -13.15 9.44
CA PHE A 29 -0.08 -12.35 10.66
C PHE A 29 -1.30 -11.41 10.59
N TYR A 30 -1.44 -10.62 9.53
CA TYR A 30 -2.52 -9.65 9.40
C TYR A 30 -3.90 -10.29 9.17
N THR A 31 -3.96 -11.48 8.57
CA THR A 31 -5.21 -12.27 8.51
C THR A 31 -5.73 -12.61 9.90
N ARG A 32 -4.86 -12.93 10.87
CA ARG A 32 -5.27 -13.16 12.26
C ARG A 32 -5.81 -11.90 12.94
N LEU A 33 -5.42 -10.72 12.45
CA LEU A 33 -5.95 -9.43 12.86
C LEU A 33 -7.23 -9.03 12.10
N GLY A 34 -7.78 -9.92 11.27
CA GLY A 34 -9.03 -9.69 10.53
C GLY A 34 -8.87 -8.88 9.24
N PHE A 35 -7.64 -8.69 8.75
CA PHE A 35 -7.42 -8.13 7.42
C PHE A 35 -7.60 -9.19 6.32
N VAL A 36 -8.10 -8.77 5.17
CA VAL A 36 -8.29 -9.61 3.99
C VAL A 36 -7.45 -9.05 2.85
N ALA A 37 -6.70 -9.92 2.17
CA ALA A 37 -5.99 -9.54 0.95
C ALA A 37 -6.99 -9.25 -0.18
N THR A 38 -6.93 -8.03 -0.70
CA THR A 38 -7.74 -7.58 -1.84
C THR A 38 -6.94 -7.57 -3.14
N TYR A 39 -5.62 -7.61 -3.04
CA TYR A 39 -4.68 -7.76 -4.15
C TYR A 39 -3.39 -8.40 -3.64
N HIS A 40 -2.79 -9.28 -4.43
CA HIS A 40 -1.50 -9.90 -4.13
C HIS A 40 -0.84 -10.35 -5.45
N ASP A 41 0.43 -10.00 -5.63
CA ASP A 41 1.29 -10.45 -6.72
C ASP A 41 2.73 -10.72 -6.21
N GLU A 42 3.65 -10.99 -7.14
CA GLU A 42 5.07 -11.17 -6.85
C GLU A 42 5.72 -9.84 -6.41
N GLY A 43 5.58 -9.50 -5.13
CA GLY A 43 6.31 -8.39 -4.49
C GLY A 43 5.42 -7.34 -3.86
N PHE A 44 4.13 -7.30 -4.17
CA PHE A 44 3.18 -6.33 -3.66
C PHE A 44 1.88 -6.95 -3.16
N ALA A 45 1.33 -6.39 -2.08
CA ALA A 45 0.02 -6.78 -1.59
C ALA A 45 -0.78 -5.57 -1.07
N ILE A 46 -2.11 -5.63 -1.21
CA ILE A 46 -3.04 -4.72 -0.56
C ILE A 46 -3.97 -5.53 0.34
N ILE A 47 -3.93 -5.24 1.64
CA ILE A 47 -4.85 -5.83 2.62
C ILE A 47 -5.82 -4.78 3.13
N LYS A 48 -7.07 -5.17 3.43
CA LYS A 48 -8.10 -4.27 3.94
C LYS A 48 -8.81 -4.84 5.16
N ARG A 49 -9.18 -3.95 6.07
CA ARG A 49 -10.07 -4.21 7.20
C ARG A 49 -10.87 -2.95 7.50
N ASP A 50 -12.19 -3.07 7.66
CA ASP A 50 -13.06 -1.97 8.09
C ASP A 50 -12.87 -0.66 7.29
N GLY A 51 -12.63 -0.79 5.97
CA GLY A 51 -12.38 0.35 5.07
C GLY A 51 -10.93 0.89 5.06
N ILE A 52 -10.07 0.43 5.97
CA ILE A 52 -8.65 0.82 6.05
C ILE A 52 -7.83 -0.13 5.18
N ALA A 53 -7.04 0.44 4.27
CA ALA A 53 -6.13 -0.29 3.41
C ALA A 53 -4.68 -0.14 3.87
N LEU A 54 -3.92 -1.23 3.86
CA LEU A 54 -2.47 -1.24 4.00
C LEU A 54 -1.85 -1.81 2.73
N GLN A 55 -0.69 -1.29 2.37
CA GLN A 55 0.12 -1.77 1.24
C GLN A 55 1.42 -2.39 1.74
N PHE A 56 1.82 -3.53 1.19
CA PHE A 56 3.09 -4.17 1.47
C PHE A 56 3.95 -4.25 0.22
N ASN A 57 5.24 -3.94 0.37
CA ASN A 57 6.28 -4.27 -0.59
C ASN A 57 7.24 -5.27 0.07
N VAL A 58 7.75 -6.23 -0.70
CA VAL A 58 8.91 -7.01 -0.24
C VAL A 58 10.12 -6.08 -0.13
N SER A 59 10.84 -6.16 0.99
CA SER A 59 12.08 -5.42 1.17
C SER A 59 13.20 -6.09 0.37
N ASP A 60 13.67 -5.44 -0.70
CA ASP A 60 14.92 -5.83 -1.34
C ASP A 60 16.08 -5.43 -0.44
N SER A 61 16.83 -6.40 0.08
CA SER A 61 18.03 -6.17 0.90
C SER A 61 19.19 -5.51 0.14
N THR A 62 19.05 -5.33 -1.18
CA THR A 62 20.07 -4.81 -2.10
C THR A 62 19.91 -3.33 -2.41
N HIS A 63 18.80 -2.69 -2.01
CA HIS A 63 18.58 -1.27 -2.26
C HIS A 63 18.85 -0.47 -0.98
N GLU A 64 20.09 0.03 -0.83
CA GLU A 64 20.33 1.13 0.12
C GLU A 64 19.44 2.31 -0.30
N PRO A 65 18.68 2.93 0.62
CA PRO A 65 17.90 4.10 0.27
C PRO A 65 18.83 5.20 -0.26
N PRO A 66 18.46 5.93 -1.32
CA PRO A 66 19.20 7.12 -1.73
C PRO A 66 19.39 8.02 -0.52
N LYS A 67 20.63 8.47 -0.27
CA LYS A 67 20.97 9.35 0.87
C LYS A 67 20.29 10.72 0.82
N GLU A 68 19.48 10.97 -0.19
CA GLU A 68 18.64 12.15 -0.32
C GLU A 68 17.26 11.83 0.24
N GLY A 69 17.12 12.05 1.55
CA GLY A 69 15.83 11.91 2.23
C GLY A 69 14.77 12.80 1.60
N CYS A 70 13.50 12.36 1.66
CA CYS A 70 12.35 13.20 1.34
C CYS A 70 12.46 14.51 2.12
N ARG A 71 12.75 15.61 1.43
CA ARG A 71 12.52 16.95 1.96
C ARG A 71 11.01 17.17 2.02
N VAL A 72 10.51 17.35 3.23
CA VAL A 72 9.16 17.88 3.50
C VAL A 72 9.16 19.38 3.23
#